data_AF-A0A139WFD9-F1
#
_entry.id   AF-A0A139WFD9-F1
#
_cell.length_a   1.000
_cell.length_b   1.000
_cell.length_c   1.000
_cell.angle_alpha   90.00
_cell.angle_beta   90.00
_cell.angle_gamma   90.00
#
_symmetry.space_group_name_H-M   'P 1'
#
loop_
_entity.id
_entity.type
_entity.pdbx_description
1 polymer ?
#
loop_
_entity_poly.entity_id
_entity_poly.type
_entity_poly.pdbx_seq_one_letter_code
_entity_poly.pdbx_strand_id
1 'polypeptide(L)'
;MLIKQFHRKFINQHTILLARRFQSTHDISCKHYDVIVAGGGMVGTTLACTLGKNPKLAQKKILLLEGSKQSSWKLPEAYSNRVSALNAATFELLNDIDAWKHIAGARFGPVKRMQVWDAMSDAAISFDHDNLEKPVAYVVENDVLLDAVRQEMENVKTVEVLYESKIQTCSHCNTEEDLVTVCMENGAKYTCELVVS
;
A
#
# COMPACT_ATOMS: atom_id res chain seq x y z
N MET A 1 45.23 59.82 46.00
CA MET A 1 44.64 59.95 44.65
C MET A 1 44.02 58.60 44.30
N LEU A 2 42.67 58.54 44.35
CA LEU A 2 41.68 57.51 43.94
C LEU A 2 41.80 56.04 44.46
N ILE A 3 41.05 55.64 45.51
CA ILE A 3 39.73 54.91 45.55
C ILE A 3 39.89 53.40 45.20
N LYS A 4 39.90 52.41 46.12
CA LYS A 4 38.92 51.78 47.06
C LYS A 4 37.71 51.02 46.44
N GLN A 5 37.50 49.79 46.98
CA GLN A 5 36.34 48.85 46.97
C GLN A 5 36.35 47.75 45.87
N PHE A 6 36.43 46.43 46.11
CA PHE A 6 35.75 45.43 47.00
C PHE A 6 34.30 45.03 46.62
N HIS A 7 34.15 43.72 46.35
CA HIS A 7 32.99 42.80 46.55
C HIS A 7 31.81 42.67 45.55
N ARG A 8 31.65 41.44 45.00
CA ARG A 8 30.61 40.42 45.33
C ARG A 8 30.95 39.10 44.60
N LYS A 9 31.13 37.95 45.30
CA LYS A 9 30.15 36.86 45.58
C LYS A 9 29.52 36.30 44.28
N PHE A 10 29.38 35.00 43.98
CA PHE A 10 29.30 33.77 44.79
C PHE A 10 29.14 32.56 43.82
N ILE A 11 29.40 31.33 44.32
CA ILE A 11 28.79 30.02 43.97
C ILE A 11 29.33 29.19 42.78
N ASN A 12 30.07 28.13 43.17
CA ASN A 12 30.01 26.71 42.77
C ASN A 12 28.96 26.28 41.71
N GLN A 13 29.34 25.33 40.84
CA GLN A 13 28.92 23.91 40.96
C GLN A 13 29.44 23.06 39.79
N HIS A 14 30.07 21.95 40.15
CA HIS A 14 30.26 20.80 39.28
C HIS A 14 28.91 20.30 38.76
N THR A 15 28.77 20.10 37.45
CA THR A 15 27.78 19.15 36.94
C THR A 15 28.38 18.33 35.81
N ILE A 16 28.63 17.08 36.16
CA ILE A 16 28.93 15.94 35.30
C ILE A 16 27.85 15.87 34.22
N LEU A 17 28.21 16.12 32.95
CA LEU A 17 27.36 15.72 31.82
C LEU A 17 27.47 14.21 31.66
N LEU A 18 26.63 13.52 32.43
CA LEU A 18 26.27 12.13 32.23
C LEU A 18 25.84 11.94 30.77
N ALA A 19 26.71 11.34 29.97
CA ALA A 19 26.30 10.62 28.78
C ALA A 19 25.40 9.47 29.25
N ARG A 20 24.10 9.74 29.36
CA ARG A 20 23.08 8.72 29.58
C ARG A 20 23.00 7.86 28.33
N ARG A 21 23.86 6.84 28.28
CA ARG A 21 23.60 5.62 27.52
C ARG A 21 22.31 5.03 28.06
N PHE A 22 21.19 5.33 27.43
CA PHE A 22 20.01 4.49 27.53
C PHE A 22 20.30 3.20 26.75
N GLN A 23 20.92 2.24 27.41
CA GLN A 23 20.80 0.84 27.01
C GLN A 23 19.44 0.36 27.52
N SER A 24 18.45 0.37 26.62
CA SER A 24 17.19 -0.36 26.83
C SER A 24 17.46 -1.84 26.56
N THR A 25 17.41 -2.65 27.61
CA THR A 25 17.46 -4.11 27.54
C THR A 25 16.09 -4.66 27.11
N HIS A 26 15.84 -4.64 25.80
CA HIS A 26 15.14 -5.64 24.99
C HIS A 26 14.94 -5.01 23.61
N ASP A 27 15.88 -5.31 22.70
CA ASP A 27 15.77 -4.92 21.30
C ASP A 27 14.73 -5.83 20.62
N ILE A 28 13.44 -5.56 20.86
CA ILE A 28 12.41 -5.98 19.91
C ILE A 28 12.65 -5.06 18.72
N SER A 29 13.41 -5.52 17.74
CA SER A 29 13.68 -4.75 16.53
C SER A 29 12.36 -4.41 15.84
N CYS A 30 11.81 -3.24 16.13
CA CYS A 30 10.59 -2.76 15.49
C CYS A 30 10.97 -2.38 14.05
N LYS A 31 10.64 -3.25 13.08
CA LYS A 31 10.96 -2.98 11.68
C LYS A 31 10.19 -1.74 11.22
N HIS A 32 10.90 -0.83 10.57
CA HIS A 32 10.35 0.41 10.03
C HIS A 32 10.12 0.31 8.52
N TYR A 33 8.98 0.83 8.07
CA TYR A 33 8.58 0.97 6.67
C TYR A 33 8.10 2.39 6.42
N ASP A 34 8.24 2.91 5.21
CA ASP A 34 7.68 4.21 4.90
C ASP A 34 6.15 4.14 4.77
N VAL A 35 5.65 3.07 4.12
CA VAL A 35 4.21 2.86 3.91
C VAL A 35 3.82 1.44 4.31
N ILE A 36 2.76 1.30 5.10
CA ILE A 36 2.10 0.03 5.39
C ILE A 36 0.73 0.02 4.72
N VAL A 37 0.46 -0.96 3.87
CA VAL A 37 -0.83 -1.21 3.23
C VAL A 37 -1.53 -2.35 3.96
N ALA A 38 -2.70 -2.07 4.53
CA ALA A 38 -3.52 -3.03 5.26
C ALA A 38 -4.53 -3.71 4.32
N GLY A 39 -4.28 -4.97 3.97
CA GLY A 39 -5.16 -5.81 3.15
C GLY A 39 -4.59 -6.11 1.76
N GLY A 40 -4.23 -7.37 1.51
CA GLY A 40 -3.75 -7.91 0.23
C GLY A 40 -4.87 -8.36 -0.72
N GLY A 41 -5.98 -7.60 -0.74
CA GLY A 41 -7.01 -7.71 -1.77
C GLY A 41 -6.58 -7.06 -3.09
N MET A 42 -7.48 -7.01 -4.08
CA MET A 42 -7.18 -6.42 -5.40
C MET A 42 -6.63 -4.98 -5.29
N VAL A 43 -7.29 -4.12 -4.49
CA VAL A 43 -6.92 -2.71 -4.36
C VAL A 43 -5.58 -2.55 -3.64
N GLY A 44 -5.42 -3.13 -2.44
CA GLY A 44 -4.19 -3.00 -1.67
C GLY A 44 -2.98 -3.61 -2.36
N THR A 45 -3.15 -4.76 -3.02
CA THR A 45 -2.09 -5.39 -3.84
C THR A 45 -1.72 -4.51 -5.03
N THR A 46 -2.71 -3.95 -5.74
CA THR A 46 -2.45 -3.03 -6.87
C THR A 46 -1.76 -1.75 -6.39
N LEU A 47 -2.17 -1.19 -5.26
CA LEU A 47 -1.55 -0.01 -4.66
C LEU A 47 -0.09 -0.30 -4.29
N ALA A 48 0.19 -1.38 -3.56
CA ALA A 48 1.54 -1.74 -3.17
C ALA A 48 2.45 -1.96 -4.39
N CYS A 49 1.97 -2.66 -5.41
CA CYS A 49 2.69 -2.86 -6.67
C CYS A 49 2.98 -1.52 -7.37
N THR A 50 1.98 -0.65 -7.47
CA THR A 50 2.09 0.68 -8.08
C THR A 50 3.12 1.55 -7.35
N LEU A 51 3.07 1.59 -6.02
CA LEU A 51 4.03 2.33 -5.20
C LEU A 51 5.45 1.77 -5.39
N GLY A 52 5.60 0.46 -5.38
CA GLY A 52 6.91 -0.18 -5.49
C GLY A 52 7.54 -0.08 -6.88
N LYS A 53 6.73 0.00 -7.95
CA LYS A 53 7.20 0.25 -9.32
C LYS A 53 7.39 1.74 -9.65
N ASN A 54 6.92 2.66 -8.80
CA ASN A 54 7.04 4.10 -9.06
C ASN A 54 8.49 4.57 -8.89
N PRO A 55 9.15 5.10 -9.95
CA PRO A 55 10.55 5.52 -9.87
C PRO A 55 10.80 6.62 -8.83
N LYS A 56 9.80 7.48 -8.57
CA LYS A 56 9.91 8.56 -7.56
C LYS A 56 9.90 8.03 -6.13
N LEU A 57 9.43 6.80 -5.92
CA LEU A 57 9.32 6.13 -4.63
C LEU A 57 10.31 4.95 -4.51
N ALA A 58 11.29 4.83 -5.40
CA ALA A 58 12.23 3.71 -5.44
C ALA A 58 13.04 3.50 -4.15
N GLN A 59 13.16 4.52 -3.31
CA GLN A 59 13.85 4.47 -2.01
C GLN A 59 12.92 4.17 -0.83
N LYS A 60 11.60 4.10 -1.06
CA LYS A 60 10.59 3.86 -0.03
C LYS A 60 10.36 2.36 0.16
N LYS A 61 10.34 1.92 1.42
CA LYS A 61 10.03 0.56 1.84
C LYS A 61 8.54 0.43 2.10
N ILE A 62 7.91 -0.52 1.44
CA ILE A 62 6.47 -0.74 1.50
C ILE A 62 6.22 -2.11 2.12
N LEU A 63 5.31 -2.20 3.09
CA LEU A 63 4.83 -3.45 3.65
C LEU A 63 3.37 -3.66 3.28
N LEU A 64 3.05 -4.75 2.59
CA LEU A 64 1.67 -5.20 2.36
C LEU A 64 1.32 -6.29 3.38
N LEU A 65 0.27 -6.04 4.18
CA LEU A 65 -0.24 -6.99 5.16
C LEU A 65 -1.45 -7.74 4.58
N GLU A 66 -1.36 -9.06 4.47
CA GLU A 66 -2.46 -9.93 4.04
C GLU A 66 -2.89 -10.85 5.18
N GLY A 67 -4.18 -10.83 5.52
CA GLY A 67 -4.73 -11.62 6.63
C GLY A 67 -4.85 -13.12 6.33
N SER A 68 -4.85 -13.50 5.05
CA SER A 68 -4.94 -14.88 4.59
C SER A 68 -3.56 -15.51 4.41
N LYS A 69 -3.53 -16.84 4.36
CA LYS A 69 -2.34 -17.59 3.97
C LYS A 69 -1.99 -17.33 2.50
N GLN A 70 -0.70 -17.33 2.18
CA GLN A 70 -0.25 -17.35 0.80
C GLN A 70 -0.82 -18.58 0.08
N SER A 71 -1.58 -18.35 -0.99
CA SER A 71 -2.10 -19.40 -1.86
C SER A 71 -1.53 -19.23 -3.26
N SER A 72 -1.15 -20.35 -3.88
CA SER A 72 -0.96 -20.39 -5.32
C SER A 72 -2.33 -20.53 -5.95
N TRP A 73 -2.70 -19.55 -6.78
CA TRP A 73 -3.91 -19.63 -7.56
C TRP A 73 -3.60 -20.26 -8.92
N LYS A 74 -4.57 -20.98 -9.48
CA LYS A 74 -4.52 -21.53 -10.83
C LYS A 74 -5.84 -21.23 -11.50
N LEU A 75 -5.79 -20.85 -12.76
CA LEU A 75 -6.96 -20.54 -13.56
C LEU A 75 -7.88 -21.77 -13.65
N PRO A 76 -9.11 -21.72 -13.10
CA PRO A 76 -10.08 -22.80 -13.26
C PRO A 76 -10.68 -22.81 -14.67
N GLU A 77 -11.14 -23.97 -15.14
CA GLU A 77 -11.87 -24.06 -16.42
C GLU A 77 -13.18 -23.26 -16.37
N ALA A 78 -13.93 -23.37 -15.27
CA ALA A 78 -15.18 -22.64 -15.07
C ALA A 78 -14.91 -21.13 -14.83
N TYR A 79 -15.82 -20.29 -15.34
CA TYR A 79 -15.81 -18.85 -15.09
C TYR A 79 -16.26 -18.52 -13.67
N SER A 80 -15.56 -17.58 -13.03
CA SER A 80 -15.97 -16.99 -11.76
C SER A 80 -17.13 -16.01 -11.96
N ASN A 81 -18.10 -16.03 -11.05
CA ASN A 81 -19.18 -15.05 -10.99
C ASN A 81 -18.71 -13.70 -10.42
N ARG A 82 -17.49 -13.63 -9.89
CA ARG A 82 -16.92 -12.40 -9.33
C ARG A 82 -16.07 -11.72 -10.39
N VAL A 83 -16.66 -10.74 -11.06
CA VAL A 83 -16.01 -9.96 -12.11
C VAL A 83 -16.03 -8.47 -11.81
N SER A 84 -15.11 -7.74 -12.42
CA SER A 84 -15.03 -6.29 -12.40
C SER A 84 -15.01 -5.76 -13.83
N ALA A 85 -15.78 -4.70 -14.11
CA ALA A 85 -15.72 -3.97 -15.36
C ALA A 85 -14.67 -2.85 -15.24
N LEU A 86 -13.50 -3.07 -15.85
CA LEU A 86 -12.38 -2.15 -15.85
C LEU A 86 -12.58 -1.11 -16.95
N ASN A 87 -12.54 0.17 -16.58
CA ASN A 87 -12.54 1.27 -17.55
C ASN A 87 -11.14 1.47 -18.14
N ALA A 88 -11.02 2.43 -19.06
CA ALA A 88 -9.73 2.76 -19.69
C ALA A 88 -8.65 3.15 -18.67
N ALA A 89 -8.97 3.94 -17.64
CA ALA A 89 -7.99 4.38 -16.65
C ALA A 89 -7.43 3.21 -15.83
N THR A 90 -8.28 2.26 -15.41
CA THR A 90 -7.82 1.05 -14.69
C THR A 90 -7.03 0.12 -15.59
N PHE A 91 -7.41 0.02 -16.88
CA PHE A 91 -6.61 -0.70 -17.87
C PHE A 91 -5.20 -0.11 -18.01
N GLU A 92 -5.09 1.21 -18.17
CA GLU A 92 -3.78 1.90 -18.27
C GLU A 92 -2.96 1.69 -17.00
N LEU A 93 -3.56 1.82 -15.81
CA LEU A 93 -2.87 1.55 -14.54
C LEU A 93 -2.29 0.13 -14.50
N LEU A 94 -3.08 -0.88 -14.88
CA LEU A 94 -2.65 -2.28 -14.89
C LEU A 94 -1.58 -2.54 -15.95
N ASN A 95 -1.59 -1.80 -17.05
CA ASN A 95 -0.56 -1.86 -18.08
C ASN A 95 0.74 -1.19 -17.60
N ASP A 96 0.66 -0.04 -16.93
CA ASP A 96 1.81 0.69 -16.37
C ASP A 96 2.56 -0.12 -15.30
N ILE A 97 1.83 -0.96 -14.55
CA ILE A 97 2.45 -1.90 -13.59
C ILE A 97 2.72 -3.28 -14.20
N ASP A 98 2.68 -3.42 -15.53
CA ASP A 98 2.88 -4.66 -16.30
C ASP A 98 1.96 -5.84 -15.93
N ALA A 99 0.90 -5.63 -15.15
CA ALA A 99 -0.01 -6.70 -14.72
C ALA A 99 -0.96 -7.12 -15.85
N TRP A 100 -1.27 -6.20 -16.78
CA TRP A 100 -2.21 -6.46 -17.87
C TRP A 100 -1.80 -7.66 -18.76
N LYS A 101 -0.50 -7.86 -18.99
CA LYS A 101 -0.01 -8.98 -19.81
C LYS A 101 -0.41 -10.35 -19.24
N HIS A 102 -0.51 -10.48 -17.92
CA HIS A 102 -0.95 -11.70 -17.25
C HIS A 102 -2.46 -11.90 -17.35
N ILE A 103 -3.25 -10.82 -17.23
CA ILE A 103 -4.69 -10.85 -17.48
C ILE A 103 -4.97 -11.28 -18.91
N ALA A 104 -4.23 -10.70 -19.88
CA ALA A 104 -4.36 -11.03 -21.29
C ALA A 104 -3.93 -12.47 -21.62
N GLY A 105 -2.94 -13.01 -20.89
CA GLY A 105 -2.52 -14.41 -20.98
C GLY A 105 -3.48 -15.41 -20.33
N ALA A 106 -4.34 -14.95 -19.41
CA ALA A 106 -5.36 -15.76 -18.77
C ALA A 106 -6.68 -15.72 -19.57
N ARG A 107 -7.57 -14.78 -19.24
CA ARG A 107 -8.80 -14.48 -19.99
C ARG A 107 -9.45 -13.18 -19.51
N PHE A 108 -10.13 -12.50 -20.42
CA PHE A 108 -10.92 -11.30 -20.17
C PHE A 108 -11.99 -11.14 -21.25
N GLY A 109 -13.03 -10.34 -20.98
CA GLY A 109 -14.11 -10.04 -21.91
C GLY A 109 -14.12 -8.56 -22.33
N PRO A 110 -13.76 -8.20 -23.57
CA PRO A 110 -13.85 -6.81 -24.03
C PRO A 110 -15.30 -6.37 -24.21
N VAL A 111 -15.65 -5.20 -23.68
CA VAL A 111 -16.95 -4.55 -23.87
C VAL A 111 -16.79 -3.49 -24.94
N LYS A 112 -17.40 -3.68 -26.12
CA LYS A 112 -17.28 -2.73 -27.24
C LYS A 112 -18.35 -1.64 -27.25
N ARG A 113 -19.51 -1.93 -26.65
CA ARG A 113 -20.65 -1.02 -26.58
C ARG A 113 -21.34 -1.18 -25.24
N MET A 114 -21.75 -0.07 -24.65
CA MET A 114 -22.56 -0.02 -23.44
C MET A 114 -23.86 0.73 -23.76
N GLN A 115 -24.99 0.18 -23.33
CA GLN A 115 -26.30 0.82 -23.49
C GLN A 115 -26.95 0.95 -22.12
N VAL A 116 -27.47 2.13 -21.83
CA VAL A 116 -28.18 2.45 -20.60
C VAL A 116 -29.56 2.95 -21.01
N TRP A 117 -30.62 2.32 -20.54
CA TRP A 117 -31.99 2.72 -20.83
C TRP A 117 -32.78 2.88 -19.53
N ASP A 118 -33.78 3.75 -19.58
CA ASP A 118 -34.75 3.88 -18.50
C ASP A 118 -35.87 2.84 -18.67
N ALA A 119 -36.35 2.28 -17.55
CA ALA A 119 -37.34 1.20 -17.59
C ALA A 119 -38.77 1.71 -17.88
N MET A 120 -39.02 3.00 -17.65
CA MET A 120 -40.36 3.60 -17.70
C MET A 120 -40.50 4.63 -18.83
N SER A 121 -39.46 4.84 -19.64
CA SER A 121 -39.48 5.75 -20.79
C SER A 121 -38.64 5.19 -21.94
N ASP A 122 -38.78 5.80 -23.12
CA ASP A 122 -38.00 5.45 -24.31
C ASP A 122 -36.58 6.07 -24.31
N ALA A 123 -36.13 6.60 -23.17
CA ALA A 123 -34.81 7.23 -23.06
C ALA A 123 -33.70 6.16 -23.04
N ALA A 124 -32.73 6.31 -23.93
CA ALA A 124 -31.53 5.47 -23.97
C ALA A 124 -30.28 6.27 -24.32
N ILE A 125 -29.16 5.90 -23.70
CA ILE A 125 -27.82 6.44 -23.96
C ILE A 125 -26.93 5.28 -24.36
N SER A 126 -26.17 5.44 -25.44
CA SER A 126 -25.19 4.46 -25.91
C SER A 126 -23.79 5.05 -25.84
N PHE A 127 -22.83 4.23 -25.40
CA PHE A 127 -21.41 4.54 -25.38
C PHE A 127 -20.66 3.49 -26.20
N ASP A 128 -19.97 3.94 -27.25
CA ASP A 128 -19.02 3.17 -28.04
C ASP A 128 -17.92 4.09 -28.58
N HIS A 129 -16.83 3.48 -29.05
CA HIS A 129 -15.83 4.17 -29.86
C HIS A 129 -16.21 4.07 -31.34
N ASP A 130 -15.73 5.03 -32.16
CA ASP A 130 -15.92 5.02 -33.61
C ASP A 130 -15.59 3.62 -34.18
N ASN A 131 -16.50 3.09 -34.99
CA ASN A 131 -16.40 1.77 -35.64
C ASN A 131 -16.19 0.56 -34.69
N LEU A 132 -16.42 0.68 -33.37
CA LEU A 132 -16.21 -0.40 -32.39
C LEU A 132 -14.78 -0.97 -32.36
N GLU A 133 -13.79 -0.17 -32.78
CA GLU A 133 -12.39 -0.60 -32.88
C GLU A 133 -11.75 -0.83 -31.51
N LYS A 134 -12.14 -0.02 -30.52
CA LYS A 134 -11.61 -0.08 -29.15
C LYS A 134 -12.70 -0.50 -28.16
N PRO A 135 -12.41 -1.36 -27.19
CA PRO A 135 -13.31 -1.63 -26.08
C PRO A 135 -13.51 -0.37 -25.22
N VAL A 136 -14.74 -0.12 -24.77
CA VAL A 136 -15.06 0.91 -23.77
C VAL A 136 -14.76 0.44 -22.34
N ALA A 137 -14.71 -0.88 -22.13
CA ALA A 137 -14.34 -1.50 -20.86
C ALA A 137 -13.84 -2.94 -21.07
N TYR A 138 -13.29 -3.54 -20.02
CA TYR A 138 -12.92 -4.94 -19.97
C TYR A 138 -13.54 -5.60 -18.74
N VAL A 139 -14.29 -6.67 -18.94
CA VAL A 139 -14.78 -7.53 -17.85
C VAL A 139 -13.68 -8.53 -17.51
N VAL A 140 -13.20 -8.49 -16.27
CA VAL A 140 -12.12 -9.36 -15.78
C VAL A 140 -12.57 -10.05 -14.51
N GLU A 141 -12.31 -11.34 -14.38
CA GLU A 141 -12.54 -12.08 -13.13
C GLU A 141 -11.63 -11.53 -12.02
N ASN A 142 -12.18 -11.34 -10.83
CA ASN A 142 -11.47 -10.74 -9.71
C ASN A 142 -10.24 -11.55 -9.31
N ASP A 143 -10.32 -12.89 -9.41
CA ASP A 143 -9.21 -13.77 -9.07
C ASP A 143 -8.10 -13.71 -10.13
N VAL A 144 -8.45 -13.58 -11.42
CA VAL A 144 -7.48 -13.33 -12.51
C VAL A 144 -6.75 -12.00 -12.29
N LEU A 145 -7.49 -10.94 -11.95
CA LEU A 145 -6.90 -9.62 -11.69
C LEU A 145 -5.94 -9.67 -10.50
N LEU A 146 -6.38 -10.24 -9.38
CA LEU A 146 -5.56 -10.34 -8.17
C LEU A 146 -4.28 -11.16 -8.41
N ASP A 147 -4.42 -12.30 -9.10
CA ASP A 147 -3.28 -13.16 -9.44
C ASP A 147 -2.29 -12.46 -10.38
N ALA A 148 -2.78 -11.78 -11.40
CA ALA A 148 -1.94 -11.01 -12.32
C ALA A 148 -1.08 -9.95 -11.62
N VAL A 149 -1.65 -9.23 -10.66
CA VAL A 149 -0.89 -8.24 -9.87
C VAL A 149 0.08 -8.92 -8.91
N ARG A 150 -0.29 -10.07 -8.31
CA ARG A 150 0.60 -10.85 -7.44
C ARG A 150 1.83 -11.36 -8.20
N GLN A 151 1.65 -11.86 -9.43
CA GLN A 151 2.76 -12.29 -10.29
C GLN A 151 3.73 -11.13 -10.56
N GLU A 152 3.24 -9.92 -10.78
CA GLU A 152 4.12 -8.75 -10.94
C GLU A 152 4.80 -8.32 -9.65
N MET A 153 4.12 -8.46 -8.51
CA MET A 153 4.65 -8.09 -7.19
C MET A 153 5.90 -8.90 -6.80
N GLU A 154 6.04 -10.15 -7.29
CA GLU A 154 7.25 -10.95 -7.09
C GLU A 154 8.53 -10.29 -7.65
N ASN A 155 8.38 -9.39 -8.62
CA ASN A 155 9.49 -8.67 -9.24
C ASN A 155 9.79 -7.31 -8.55
N VAL A 156 9.00 -6.91 -7.55
CA VAL A 156 9.07 -5.59 -6.91
C VAL A 156 9.80 -5.67 -5.57
N LYS A 157 11.10 -5.36 -5.58
CA LYS A 157 11.99 -5.51 -4.39
C LYS A 157 11.72 -4.54 -3.24
N THR A 158 11.05 -3.44 -3.51
CA THR A 158 10.72 -2.40 -2.51
C THR A 158 9.49 -2.76 -1.66
N VAL A 159 8.76 -3.82 -2.05
CA VAL A 159 7.54 -4.28 -1.37
C VAL A 159 7.82 -5.61 -0.67
N GLU A 160 7.64 -5.63 0.65
CA GLU A 160 7.57 -6.86 1.45
C GLU A 160 6.10 -7.24 1.63
N VAL A 161 5.74 -8.50 1.38
CA VAL A 161 4.38 -9.01 1.62
C VAL A 161 4.41 -9.94 2.83
N LEU A 162 3.60 -9.63 3.83
CA LEU A 162 3.46 -10.44 5.03
C LEU A 162 2.06 -11.07 5.06
N TYR A 163 2.02 -12.40 4.93
CA TYR A 163 0.80 -13.19 5.01
C TYR A 163 0.44 -13.54 6.45
N GLU A 164 -0.78 -14.05 6.65
CA GLU A 164 -1.33 -14.41 7.97
C GLU A 164 -1.18 -13.28 8.99
N SER A 165 -1.36 -12.04 8.51
CA SER A 165 -0.99 -10.83 9.22
C SER A 165 -2.15 -9.86 9.29
N LYS A 166 -2.78 -9.81 10.47
CA LYS A 166 -3.89 -8.92 10.77
C LYS A 166 -3.45 -7.85 11.76
N ILE A 167 -3.86 -6.61 11.48
CA ILE A 167 -3.66 -5.48 12.37
C ILE A 167 -4.65 -5.57 13.52
N GLN A 168 -4.18 -5.45 14.74
CA GLN A 168 -5.00 -5.32 15.94
C GLN A 168 -5.32 -3.84 16.23
N THR A 169 -4.29 -3.00 16.24
CA THR A 169 -4.41 -1.56 16.53
C THR A 169 -3.34 -0.74 15.81
N CYS A 170 -3.69 0.50 15.48
CA CYS A 170 -2.75 1.52 15.03
C CYS A 170 -2.79 2.70 16.01
N SER A 171 -1.62 3.21 16.40
CA SER A 171 -1.52 4.37 17.29
C SER A 171 -0.44 5.33 16.81
N HIS A 172 -0.72 6.62 16.81
CA HIS A 172 0.30 7.66 16.69
C HIS A 172 1.14 7.73 17.96
N CYS A 173 2.45 7.84 17.81
CA CYS A 173 3.30 8.23 18.94
C CYS A 173 3.34 9.77 19.03
N ASN A 174 2.96 10.33 20.18
CA ASN A 174 2.97 11.78 20.44
C ASN A 174 4.40 12.35 20.62
N THR A 175 5.39 11.77 19.94
CA THR A 175 6.79 12.20 19.95
C THR A 175 7.08 13.09 18.73
N GLU A 176 8.18 13.85 18.75
CA GLU A 176 8.56 14.81 17.70
C GLU A 176 8.69 14.19 16.29
N GLU A 177 8.81 12.87 16.19
CA GLU A 177 8.71 12.09 14.96
C GLU A 177 7.28 11.53 14.86
N ASP A 178 6.47 12.09 13.96
CA ASP A 178 5.04 11.77 13.73
C ASP A 178 4.88 10.39 13.07
N LEU A 179 5.29 9.33 13.78
CA LEU A 179 5.25 7.95 13.30
C LEU A 179 4.01 7.21 13.82
N VAL A 180 3.49 6.32 12.98
CA VAL A 180 2.42 5.39 13.32
C VAL A 180 3.02 4.05 13.75
N THR A 181 2.63 3.56 14.93
CA THR A 181 2.93 2.19 15.36
C THR A 181 1.75 1.28 15.02
N VAL A 182 2.02 0.23 14.25
CA VAL A 182 1.07 -0.83 13.88
C VAL A 182 1.33 -2.05 14.74
N CYS A 183 0.35 -2.43 15.56
CA CYS A 183 0.39 -3.63 16.39
C CYS A 183 -0.41 -4.76 15.72
N MET A 184 0.23 -5.91 15.55
CA MET A 184 -0.35 -7.09 14.92
C MET A 184 -1.05 -7.98 15.95
N GLU A 185 -1.99 -8.82 15.52
CA GLU A 185 -2.68 -9.80 16.40
C GLU A 185 -1.71 -10.81 17.04
N ASN A 186 -0.59 -11.12 16.38
CA ASN A 186 0.45 -12.02 16.90
C ASN A 186 1.43 -11.33 17.88
N GLY A 187 1.19 -10.06 18.21
CA GLY A 187 2.03 -9.26 19.11
C GLY A 187 3.23 -8.58 18.46
N ALA A 188 3.52 -8.84 17.18
CA ALA A 188 4.55 -8.11 16.43
C ALA A 188 4.19 -6.63 16.29
N LYS A 189 5.21 -5.78 16.19
CA LYS A 189 5.05 -4.33 16.04
C LYS A 189 5.90 -3.82 14.88
N TYR A 190 5.32 -2.89 14.13
CA TYR A 190 5.96 -2.18 13.02
C TYR A 190 5.76 -0.67 13.20
N THR A 191 6.68 0.14 12.68
CA THR A 191 6.48 1.59 12.57
C THR A 191 6.43 2.05 11.12
N CYS A 192 5.69 3.12 10.85
CA CYS A 192 5.67 3.75 9.54
C CYS A 192 5.30 5.24 9.55
N GLU A 193 5.57 5.91 8.42
CA GLU A 193 5.13 7.28 8.16
C GLU A 193 3.64 7.32 7.75
N LEU A 194 3.16 6.29 7.04
CA LEU A 194 1.80 6.22 6.53
C LEU A 194 1.21 4.80 6.58
N VAL A 195 -0.02 4.69 7.07
CA VAL A 195 -0.86 3.49 6.93
C VAL A 195 -1.99 3.77 5.93
N VAL A 196 -2.23 2.85 5.01
CA VAL A 196 -3.37 2.87 4.08
C VAL A 196 -4.23 1.63 4.33
N SER A 197 -5.54 1.80 4.52
CA SER A 197 -6.52 0.73 4.80
C SER A 197 -7.75 0.84 3.91
#